data_AF-A0A959STR6-F1
#
_entry.id   AF-A0A959STR6-F1
#
_cell.length_a   1.000
_cell.length_b   1.000
_cell.length_c   1.000
_cell.angle_alpha   90.00
_cell.angle_beta   90.00
_cell.angle_gamma   90.00
#
_symmetry.space_group_name_H-M   'P 1'
#
loop_
_entity.id
_entity.type
_entity.pdbx_description
1 polymer ?
#
loop_
_entity_poly.entity_id
_entity_poly.type
_entity_poly.pdbx_seq_one_letter_code
_entity_poly.pdbx_strand_id
1 'polypeptide(L)'
;MKRPILFFLTLSFSNVILFAQNKIFLYPEKAKDIINKNIYGHFAEHLGHCIYGGFYVGEGNNKIPNKDGIRLDVVEALKKLKVPVLRWPGGCFADTYHWKDGVGPKADRPSMLNVWWGNVKEDNSFGTNEFLNMCEMLGAEPYLSGNVGSGTPQELADWVKYTTHPNGSSPMTDLREKNGRTDPWHVKYWGLGNEAWGCGGNMKVEYYANVYRQYATFMTNWNNSDKLYRIASGASDDDYHWTEVLMKELPQNMFDALGLHHYSVINWGKKGSSTDFSEEEYFTTMQRALFMEELV
;
A
#
# COMPACT_ATOMS: atom_id res chain seq x y z
N MET A 1 48.27 50.14 63.53
CA MET A 1 48.14 49.50 62.20
C MET A 1 46.82 48.76 62.13
N LYS A 2 45.82 49.32 61.42
CA LYS A 2 44.51 48.67 61.21
C LYS A 2 44.60 47.85 59.91
N ARG A 3 44.43 46.53 59.98
CA ARG A 3 44.26 45.67 58.79
C ARG A 3 42.77 45.59 58.45
N PRO A 4 42.34 45.89 57.22
CA PRO A 4 40.98 45.59 56.79
C PRO A 4 40.86 44.10 56.48
N ILE A 5 39.88 43.43 57.08
CA ILE A 5 39.50 42.06 56.73
C ILE A 5 38.62 42.15 55.48
N LEU A 6 39.13 41.69 54.35
CA LEU A 6 38.41 41.61 53.09
C LEU A 6 37.54 40.34 53.13
N PHE A 7 36.23 40.49 53.26
CA PHE A 7 35.28 39.37 53.13
C PHE A 7 35.13 39.05 51.63
N PHE A 8 35.72 37.94 51.19
CA PHE A 8 35.45 37.37 49.87
C PHE A 8 34.08 36.68 49.90
N LEU A 9 33.09 37.30 49.26
CA LEU A 9 31.78 36.69 49.03
C LEU A 9 31.92 35.72 47.85
N THR A 10 32.08 34.43 48.12
CA THR A 10 32.03 33.38 47.10
C THR A 10 30.58 33.19 46.63
N LEU A 11 30.22 33.78 45.49
CA LEU A 11 28.97 33.46 44.80
C LEU A 11 29.03 31.99 44.33
N SER A 12 28.39 31.09 45.07
CA SER A 12 28.05 29.77 44.53
C SER A 12 26.94 29.95 43.50
N PHE A 13 27.29 29.87 42.22
CA PHE A 13 26.30 29.66 41.16
C PHE A 13 25.78 28.23 41.27
N SER A 14 24.65 28.05 41.95
CA SER A 14 23.84 26.85 41.84
C SER A 14 23.29 26.77 40.42
N ASN A 15 23.84 25.86 39.61
CA ASN A 15 23.27 25.53 38.31
C ASN A 15 21.89 24.90 38.53
N VAL A 16 20.83 25.70 38.38
CA VAL A 16 19.46 25.20 38.33
C VAL A 16 19.27 24.57 36.96
N ILE A 17 19.30 23.25 36.91
CA ILE A 17 18.94 22.49 35.71
C ILE A 17 17.43 22.62 35.55
N LEU A 18 17.00 23.54 34.68
CA LEU A 18 15.60 23.66 34.26
C LEU A 18 15.31 22.52 33.28
N PHE A 19 14.62 21.49 33.75
CA PHE A 19 14.00 20.52 32.85
C PHE A 19 12.73 21.13 32.27
N ALA A 20 12.63 21.24 30.94
CA ALA A 20 11.38 21.56 30.29
C ALA A 20 10.35 20.48 30.62
N GLN A 21 9.28 20.84 31.34
CA GLN A 21 8.25 19.91 31.73
C GLN A 21 7.12 19.94 30.70
N ASN A 22 7.04 18.92 29.85
CA ASN A 22 5.92 18.75 28.94
C ASN A 22 4.69 18.30 29.74
N LYS A 23 3.55 18.97 29.53
CA LYS A 23 2.27 18.59 30.12
C LYS A 23 1.38 17.99 29.04
N ILE A 24 0.89 16.78 29.28
CA ILE A 24 -0.09 16.10 28.41
C ILE A 24 -1.39 16.00 29.18
N PHE A 25 -2.49 16.40 28.55
CA PHE A 25 -3.84 16.22 29.08
C PHE A 25 -4.57 15.17 28.26
N LEU A 26 -5.11 14.14 28.92
CA LEU A 26 -5.90 13.09 28.30
C LEU A 26 -7.37 13.26 28.70
N TYR A 27 -8.27 13.18 27.71
CA TYR A 27 -9.71 13.34 27.89
C TYR A 27 -10.46 12.10 27.37
N PRO A 28 -10.41 10.94 28.08
CA PRO A 28 -11.03 9.70 27.62
C PRO A 28 -12.54 9.83 27.34
N GLU A 29 -13.22 10.69 28.08
CA GLU A 29 -14.65 10.98 27.92
C GLU A 29 -15.00 11.65 26.57
N LYS A 30 -13.99 12.17 25.85
CA LYS A 30 -14.16 12.77 24.52
C LYS A 30 -13.89 11.80 23.38
N ALA A 31 -13.44 10.58 23.65
CA ALA A 31 -13.14 9.61 22.60
C ALA A 31 -14.42 9.15 21.89
N LYS A 32 -14.61 9.60 20.64
CA LYS A 32 -15.77 9.25 19.79
C LYS A 32 -15.38 8.51 18.52
N ASP A 33 -14.14 8.69 18.08
CA ASP A 33 -13.65 8.16 16.82
C ASP A 33 -13.10 6.74 17.00
N ILE A 34 -13.39 5.88 16.02
CA ILE A 34 -12.80 4.55 15.93
C ILE A 34 -11.59 4.65 15.02
N ILE A 35 -10.40 4.37 15.55
CA ILE A 35 -9.20 4.20 14.74
C ILE A 35 -9.41 2.96 13.88
N ASN A 36 -9.69 3.16 12.60
CA ASN A 36 -9.90 2.06 11.68
C ASN A 36 -8.64 1.21 11.62
N LYS A 37 -8.77 -0.11 11.87
CA LYS A 37 -7.62 -1.04 11.86
C LYS A 37 -6.80 -0.92 10.58
N ASN A 38 -7.43 -0.59 9.44
CA ASN A 38 -6.77 -0.50 8.15
C ASN A 38 -5.71 0.62 8.05
N ILE A 39 -5.62 1.54 9.03
CA ILE A 39 -4.48 2.47 9.13
C ILE A 39 -3.15 1.72 9.34
N TYR A 40 -3.21 0.49 9.87
CA TYR A 40 -2.07 -0.43 10.01
C TYR A 40 -1.94 -1.38 8.81
N GLY A 41 -2.44 -0.99 7.64
CA GLY A 41 -2.32 -1.76 6.41
C GLY A 41 -0.88 -1.91 5.94
N HIS A 42 -0.64 -2.94 5.12
CA HIS A 42 0.67 -3.22 4.53
C HIS A 42 0.59 -3.23 3.00
N PHE A 43 1.76 -3.20 2.37
CA PHE A 43 1.91 -3.15 0.93
C PHE A 43 3.05 -4.10 0.49
N ALA A 44 2.76 -4.98 -0.48
CA ALA A 44 3.72 -5.89 -1.10
C ALA A 44 3.69 -5.74 -2.63
N GLU A 45 4.77 -5.21 -3.19
CA GLU A 45 4.97 -5.08 -4.64
C GLU A 45 5.81 -6.22 -5.20
N HIS A 46 5.60 -6.58 -6.46
CA HIS A 46 6.59 -7.31 -7.26
C HIS A 46 7.85 -6.45 -7.47
N LEU A 47 8.66 -6.33 -6.42
CA LEU A 47 9.83 -5.47 -6.32
C LEU A 47 10.92 -6.18 -5.53
N GLY A 48 12.06 -6.40 -6.18
CA GLY A 48 13.23 -7.03 -5.56
C GLY A 48 12.87 -8.36 -4.90
N HIS A 49 13.11 -8.46 -3.59
CA HIS A 49 12.82 -9.66 -2.80
C HIS A 49 11.56 -9.55 -1.95
N CYS A 50 10.69 -8.56 -2.20
CA CYS A 50 9.44 -8.42 -1.44
C CYS A 50 8.57 -9.68 -1.63
N ILE A 51 8.24 -10.04 -2.89
CA ILE A 51 7.51 -11.28 -3.20
C ILE A 51 8.46 -12.48 -3.21
N TYR A 52 9.43 -12.51 -4.13
CA TYR A 52 10.31 -13.65 -4.31
C TYR A 52 11.42 -13.71 -3.26
N GLY A 53 11.36 -14.71 -2.40
CA GLY A 53 12.21 -14.86 -1.21
C GLY A 53 11.57 -14.27 0.05
N GLY A 54 10.89 -13.12 -0.05
CA GLY A 54 10.21 -12.46 1.06
C GLY A 54 8.89 -13.12 1.46
N PHE A 55 8.08 -13.54 0.49
CA PHE A 55 6.85 -14.30 0.72
C PHE A 55 6.91 -15.68 0.06
N TYR A 56 7.17 -15.70 -1.25
CA TYR A 56 7.14 -16.89 -2.07
C TYR A 56 8.55 -17.45 -2.29
N VAL A 57 8.74 -18.70 -1.92
CA VAL A 57 10.00 -19.44 -2.01
C VAL A 57 9.91 -20.66 -2.93
N GLY A 58 8.73 -20.89 -3.53
CA GLY A 58 8.40 -22.02 -4.41
C GLY A 58 8.00 -23.29 -3.66
N GLU A 59 7.02 -24.05 -4.18
CA GLU A 59 6.49 -25.26 -3.50
C GLU A 59 7.56 -26.34 -3.30
N GLY A 60 8.50 -26.46 -4.25
CA GLY A 60 9.58 -27.45 -4.20
C GLY A 60 10.70 -27.13 -3.21
N ASN A 61 10.61 -26.01 -2.49
CA ASN A 61 11.65 -25.61 -1.55
C ASN A 61 11.62 -26.48 -0.28
N ASN A 62 12.64 -27.32 -0.12
CA ASN A 62 12.78 -28.21 1.04
C ASN A 62 13.64 -27.65 2.17
N LYS A 63 14.18 -26.43 2.02
CA LYS A 63 15.04 -25.78 3.02
C LYS A 63 14.27 -24.81 3.90
N ILE A 64 13.33 -24.07 3.31
CA ILE A 64 12.51 -23.07 4.01
C ILE A 64 11.12 -23.66 4.22
N PRO A 65 10.67 -23.85 5.48
CA PRO A 65 9.31 -24.31 5.78
C PRO A 65 8.27 -23.42 5.11
N ASN A 66 7.45 -24.01 4.25
CA ASN A 66 6.46 -23.30 3.46
C ASN A 66 5.15 -24.10 3.35
N LYS A 67 4.07 -23.40 3.02
CA LYS A 67 2.81 -23.99 2.58
C LYS A 67 2.50 -23.40 1.20
N ASP A 68 2.33 -24.26 0.21
CA ASP A 68 2.05 -23.86 -1.17
C ASP A 68 3.05 -22.81 -1.70
N GLY A 69 4.33 -22.98 -1.34
CA GLY A 69 5.42 -22.07 -1.72
C GLY A 69 5.52 -20.80 -0.86
N ILE A 70 4.57 -20.52 0.03
CA ILE A 70 4.59 -19.36 0.94
C ILE A 70 5.32 -19.71 2.23
N ARG A 71 6.40 -18.97 2.56
CA ARG A 71 7.21 -19.23 3.75
C ARG A 71 6.44 -18.95 5.04
N LEU A 72 6.42 -19.92 5.96
CA LEU A 72 5.54 -19.90 7.13
C LEU A 72 6.05 -18.98 8.25
N ASP A 73 7.35 -18.77 8.33
CA ASP A 73 7.95 -17.87 9.33
C ASP A 73 7.48 -16.41 9.16
N VAL A 74 7.39 -15.92 7.93
CA VAL A 74 6.85 -14.59 7.61
C VAL A 74 5.35 -14.53 7.87
N VAL A 75 4.58 -15.55 7.45
CA VAL A 75 3.13 -15.62 7.70
C VAL A 75 2.83 -15.53 9.19
N GLU A 76 3.53 -16.29 10.02
CA GLU A 76 3.30 -16.29 11.46
C GLU A 76 3.75 -14.97 12.13
N ALA A 77 4.79 -14.31 11.62
CA ALA A 77 5.17 -12.97 12.09
C ALA A 77 4.09 -11.93 11.76
N LEU A 78 3.57 -11.91 10.54
CA LEU A 78 2.55 -10.94 10.12
C LEU A 78 1.20 -11.19 10.79
N LYS A 79 0.83 -12.45 11.07
CA LYS A 79 -0.34 -12.78 11.90
C LYS A 79 -0.23 -12.22 13.31
N LYS A 80 0.96 -12.26 13.92
CA LYS A 80 1.20 -11.65 15.24
C LYS A 80 1.08 -10.13 15.21
N LEU A 81 1.48 -9.49 14.10
CA LEU A 81 1.25 -8.06 13.87
C LEU A 81 -0.22 -7.71 13.61
N LYS A 82 -1.06 -8.72 13.36
CA LYS A 82 -2.50 -8.55 13.04
C LYS A 82 -2.71 -7.67 11.81
N VAL A 83 -1.91 -7.91 10.76
CA VAL A 83 -2.03 -7.20 9.48
C VAL A 83 -3.49 -7.26 9.01
N PRO A 84 -4.19 -6.12 8.90
CA PRO A 84 -5.63 -6.10 8.65
C PRO A 84 -5.96 -6.10 7.16
N VAL A 85 -5.09 -5.50 6.34
CA VAL A 85 -5.24 -5.38 4.88
C VAL A 85 -3.85 -5.39 4.24
N LEU A 86 -3.72 -6.04 3.08
CA LEU A 86 -2.48 -6.11 2.32
C LEU A 86 -2.73 -5.70 0.86
N ARG A 87 -2.01 -4.68 0.39
CA ARG A 87 -2.05 -4.19 -0.99
C ARG A 87 -1.07 -4.96 -1.90
N TRP A 88 -1.49 -5.32 -3.12
CA TRP A 88 -0.70 -6.02 -4.16
C TRP A 88 -1.37 -5.82 -5.56
N PRO A 89 -0.71 -6.02 -6.73
CA PRO A 89 0.69 -6.38 -7.00
C PRO A 89 1.66 -5.22 -6.97
N GLY A 90 1.12 -4.03 -6.75
CA GLY A 90 1.81 -2.93 -6.14
C GLY A 90 1.70 -1.63 -6.88
N GLY A 91 2.74 -0.82 -6.77
CA GLY A 91 2.76 0.55 -7.24
C GLY A 91 2.87 0.57 -8.75
N CYS A 92 4.02 1.01 -9.24
CA CYS A 92 4.28 1.11 -10.67
C CYS A 92 4.13 -0.23 -11.39
N PHE A 93 4.44 -1.35 -10.73
CA PHE A 93 4.24 -2.68 -11.33
C PHE A 93 2.78 -2.96 -11.71
N ALA A 94 1.80 -2.53 -10.90
CA ALA A 94 0.40 -2.85 -11.16
C ALA A 94 -0.13 -2.27 -12.47
N ASP A 95 0.31 -1.08 -12.86
CA ASP A 95 -0.09 -0.45 -14.14
C ASP A 95 0.64 -1.02 -15.37
N THR A 96 1.42 -2.09 -15.17
CA THR A 96 1.98 -2.93 -16.25
C THR A 96 1.64 -4.41 -16.08
N TYR A 97 0.87 -4.76 -15.05
CA TYR A 97 0.54 -6.14 -14.74
C TYR A 97 -0.73 -6.55 -15.48
N HIS A 98 -0.65 -7.67 -16.19
CA HIS A 98 -1.81 -8.30 -16.81
C HIS A 98 -2.20 -9.54 -16.02
N TRP A 99 -3.28 -9.46 -15.24
CA TRP A 99 -3.58 -10.46 -14.21
C TRP A 99 -3.74 -11.89 -14.73
N LYS A 100 -4.14 -12.05 -16.00
CA LYS A 100 -4.28 -13.36 -16.65
C LYS A 100 -2.93 -14.07 -16.82
N ASP A 101 -1.84 -13.32 -16.85
CA ASP A 101 -0.48 -13.86 -16.93
C ASP A 101 -0.09 -14.56 -15.61
N GLY A 102 -0.70 -14.17 -14.49
CA GLY A 102 -0.45 -14.73 -13.16
C GLY A 102 -1.43 -15.82 -12.71
N VAL A 103 -2.24 -16.40 -13.60
CA VAL A 103 -3.18 -17.48 -13.26
C VAL A 103 -3.01 -18.70 -14.16
N GLY A 104 -3.58 -19.83 -13.75
CA GLY A 104 -3.43 -21.10 -14.47
C GLY A 104 -2.12 -21.84 -14.13
N PRO A 105 -1.81 -22.91 -14.87
CA PRO A 105 -0.62 -23.73 -14.63
C PRO A 105 0.65 -22.88 -14.70
N LYS A 106 1.48 -22.92 -13.66
CA LYS A 106 2.70 -22.07 -13.56
C LYS A 106 3.66 -22.25 -14.74
N ALA A 107 3.73 -23.44 -15.33
CA ALA A 107 4.57 -23.72 -16.48
C ALA A 107 4.14 -22.99 -17.77
N ASP A 108 2.87 -22.59 -17.86
CA ASP A 108 2.29 -21.91 -19.02
C ASP A 108 2.24 -20.38 -18.83
N ARG A 109 2.56 -19.89 -17.62
CA ARG A 109 2.54 -18.46 -17.31
C ARG A 109 3.67 -17.75 -18.06
N PRO A 110 3.38 -16.66 -18.79
CA PRO A 110 4.42 -15.93 -19.50
C PRO A 110 5.29 -15.18 -18.50
N SER A 111 6.58 -15.06 -18.81
CA SER A 111 7.45 -14.14 -18.09
C SER A 111 7.40 -12.75 -18.70
N MET A 112 7.57 -11.72 -17.88
CA MET A 112 7.68 -10.33 -18.31
C MET A 112 8.98 -9.70 -17.79
N LEU A 113 9.34 -8.55 -18.37
CA LEU A 113 10.44 -7.73 -17.87
C LEU A 113 9.90 -6.71 -16.87
N ASN A 114 10.36 -6.77 -15.63
CA ASN A 114 10.04 -5.75 -14.63
C ASN A 114 10.91 -4.51 -14.87
N VAL A 115 10.44 -3.62 -15.73
CA VAL A 115 11.16 -2.41 -16.15
C VAL A 115 11.31 -1.38 -15.04
N TRP A 116 10.39 -1.37 -14.07
CA TRP A 116 10.41 -0.43 -12.95
C TRP A 116 11.50 -0.78 -11.95
N TRP A 117 11.72 -2.07 -11.71
CA TRP A 117 12.56 -2.55 -10.62
C TRP A 117 13.75 -3.38 -11.11
N GLY A 118 14.66 -2.70 -11.82
CA GLY A 118 15.98 -3.23 -12.15
C GLY A 118 16.04 -4.05 -13.45
N ASN A 119 15.02 -3.99 -14.31
CA ASN A 119 14.96 -4.76 -15.56
C ASN A 119 15.18 -6.27 -15.34
N VAL A 120 14.59 -6.80 -14.27
CA VAL A 120 14.70 -8.22 -13.92
C VAL A 120 13.52 -9.00 -14.49
N LYS A 121 13.75 -10.29 -14.76
CA LYS A 121 12.70 -11.20 -15.22
C LYS A 121 11.70 -11.47 -14.08
N GLU A 122 10.44 -11.20 -14.35
CA GLU A 122 9.28 -11.62 -13.56
C GLU A 122 8.70 -12.87 -14.23
N ASP A 123 8.57 -13.97 -13.52
CA ASP A 123 8.09 -15.25 -14.08
C ASP A 123 6.61 -15.54 -13.79
N ASN A 124 5.92 -14.65 -13.07
CA ASN A 124 4.52 -14.76 -12.69
C ASN A 124 4.19 -16.04 -11.91
N SER A 125 5.19 -16.68 -11.28
CA SER A 125 4.98 -17.87 -10.46
C SER A 125 4.19 -17.56 -9.18
N PHE A 126 4.20 -16.30 -8.74
CA PHE A 126 3.28 -15.77 -7.73
C PHE A 126 2.29 -14.81 -8.40
N GLY A 127 1.01 -15.16 -8.44
CA GLY A 127 -0.04 -14.34 -9.04
C GLY A 127 -1.30 -14.29 -8.19
N THR A 128 -2.46 -14.10 -8.84
CA THR A 128 -3.74 -13.84 -8.15
C THR A 128 -4.07 -14.91 -7.11
N ASN A 129 -3.99 -16.19 -7.48
CA ASN A 129 -4.39 -17.28 -6.59
C ASN A 129 -3.46 -17.40 -5.39
N GLU A 130 -2.15 -17.29 -5.62
CA GLU A 130 -1.14 -17.38 -4.56
C GLU A 130 -1.29 -16.20 -3.58
N PHE A 131 -1.49 -14.97 -4.08
CA PHE A 131 -1.69 -13.79 -3.24
C PHE A 131 -2.97 -13.88 -2.39
N LEU A 132 -4.09 -14.26 -2.99
CA LEU A 132 -5.37 -14.29 -2.27
C LEU A 132 -5.41 -15.45 -1.25
N ASN A 133 -4.85 -16.62 -1.58
CA ASN A 133 -4.69 -17.70 -0.61
C ASN A 133 -3.76 -17.29 0.55
N MET A 134 -2.69 -16.54 0.27
CA MET A 134 -1.83 -15.99 1.32
C MET A 134 -2.58 -15.01 2.22
N CYS A 135 -3.45 -14.16 1.67
CA CYS A 135 -4.30 -13.28 2.48
C CYS A 135 -5.22 -14.06 3.43
N GLU A 136 -5.83 -15.16 2.97
CA GLU A 136 -6.61 -16.06 3.83
C GLU A 136 -5.74 -16.70 4.93
N MET A 137 -4.50 -17.11 4.62
CA MET A 137 -3.57 -17.64 5.62
C MET A 137 -3.21 -16.61 6.69
N LEU A 138 -3.05 -15.34 6.29
CA LEU A 138 -2.76 -14.22 7.18
C LEU A 138 -3.98 -13.77 7.99
N GLY A 139 -5.20 -14.03 7.52
CA GLY A 139 -6.41 -13.40 8.02
C GLY A 139 -6.48 -11.90 7.69
N ALA A 140 -5.82 -11.49 6.62
CA ALA A 140 -5.79 -10.11 6.13
C ALA A 140 -6.75 -9.94 4.95
N GLU A 141 -7.37 -8.77 4.84
CA GLU A 141 -8.19 -8.43 3.68
C GLU A 141 -7.30 -8.16 2.46
N PRO A 142 -7.60 -8.72 1.28
CA PRO A 142 -6.87 -8.40 0.06
C PRO A 142 -7.28 -7.01 -0.46
N TYR A 143 -6.28 -6.22 -0.83
CA TYR A 143 -6.43 -4.98 -1.60
C TYR A 143 -5.68 -5.14 -2.93
N LEU A 144 -6.44 -5.27 -4.02
CA LEU A 144 -5.90 -5.38 -5.38
C LEU A 144 -5.78 -4.01 -6.05
N SER A 145 -4.59 -3.70 -6.59
CA SER A 145 -4.37 -2.57 -7.48
C SER A 145 -4.54 -3.02 -8.93
N GLY A 146 -5.57 -2.52 -9.60
CA GLY A 146 -5.90 -2.81 -10.99
C GLY A 146 -5.10 -1.95 -11.97
N ASN A 147 -4.71 -2.56 -13.09
CA ASN A 147 -4.00 -1.88 -14.16
C ASN A 147 -4.94 -0.93 -14.93
N VAL A 148 -4.70 0.38 -14.79
CA VAL A 148 -5.39 1.43 -15.55
C VAL A 148 -4.47 2.04 -16.60
N GLY A 149 -3.17 2.13 -16.32
CA GLY A 149 -2.20 2.76 -17.21
C GLY A 149 -2.04 2.07 -18.56
N SER A 150 -1.97 0.73 -18.59
CA SER A 150 -1.74 -0.06 -19.81
C SER A 150 -2.77 -1.17 -20.04
N GLY A 151 -3.62 -1.44 -19.06
CA GLY A 151 -4.70 -2.42 -19.16
C GLY A 151 -5.94 -1.87 -19.86
N THR A 152 -7.04 -2.64 -19.82
CA THR A 152 -8.34 -2.20 -20.35
C THR A 152 -9.43 -2.24 -19.28
N PRO A 153 -10.54 -1.49 -19.43
CA PRO A 153 -11.68 -1.61 -18.52
C PRO A 153 -12.24 -3.04 -18.44
N GLN A 154 -12.24 -3.76 -19.56
CA GLN A 154 -12.68 -5.16 -19.60
C GLN A 154 -11.75 -6.06 -18.78
N GLU A 155 -10.44 -5.86 -18.87
CA GLU A 155 -9.46 -6.66 -18.13
C GLU A 155 -9.67 -6.54 -16.62
N LEU A 156 -9.85 -5.32 -16.10
CA LEU A 156 -10.12 -5.11 -14.68
C LEU A 156 -11.48 -5.70 -14.27
N ALA A 157 -12.52 -5.48 -15.08
CA ALA A 157 -13.85 -6.04 -14.81
C ALA A 157 -13.84 -7.58 -14.78
N ASP A 158 -13.09 -8.21 -15.69
CA ASP A 158 -12.91 -9.66 -15.70
C ASP A 158 -12.15 -10.16 -14.47
N TRP A 159 -11.20 -9.37 -13.94
CA TRP A 159 -10.49 -9.72 -12.71
C TRP A 159 -11.41 -9.70 -11.48
N VAL A 160 -12.30 -8.72 -11.39
CA VAL A 160 -13.33 -8.65 -10.34
C VAL A 160 -14.21 -9.89 -10.39
N LYS A 161 -14.72 -10.27 -11.58
CA LYS A 161 -15.54 -11.48 -11.76
C LYS A 161 -14.77 -12.74 -11.35
N TYR A 162 -13.52 -12.86 -11.81
CA TYR A 162 -12.64 -13.98 -11.49
C TYR A 162 -12.49 -14.18 -9.98
N THR A 163 -12.33 -13.09 -9.21
CA THR A 163 -12.01 -13.17 -7.78
C THR A 163 -13.22 -13.20 -6.85
N THR A 164 -14.35 -12.58 -7.25
CA THR A 164 -15.43 -12.24 -6.32
C THR A 164 -16.78 -12.85 -6.68
N HIS A 165 -17.04 -13.14 -7.95
CA HIS A 165 -18.38 -13.57 -8.37
C HIS A 165 -18.66 -15.06 -8.08
N PRO A 166 -19.92 -15.42 -7.81
CA PRO A 166 -20.33 -16.81 -7.56
C PRO A 166 -20.18 -17.68 -8.82
N ASN A 167 -20.00 -18.98 -8.63
CA ASN A 167 -19.72 -19.93 -9.70
C ASN A 167 -20.83 -19.97 -10.76
N GLY A 168 -20.45 -20.18 -12.01
CA GLY A 168 -21.36 -20.21 -13.16
C GLY A 168 -21.94 -18.84 -13.56
N SER A 169 -21.50 -17.73 -12.97
CA SER A 169 -21.98 -16.40 -13.35
C SER A 169 -21.34 -15.85 -14.62
N SER A 170 -20.12 -16.32 -14.96
CA SER A 170 -19.39 -15.86 -16.15
C SER A 170 -18.24 -16.81 -16.52
N PRO A 171 -17.69 -16.72 -17.75
CA PRO A 171 -16.50 -17.49 -18.11
C PRO A 171 -15.29 -17.29 -17.19
N MET A 172 -15.22 -16.16 -16.46
CA MET A 172 -14.14 -15.91 -15.50
C MET A 172 -14.28 -16.74 -14.22
N THR A 173 -15.50 -17.10 -13.81
CA THR A 173 -15.70 -17.99 -12.67
C THR A 173 -15.34 -19.43 -13.03
N ASP A 174 -15.63 -19.83 -14.26
CA ASP A 174 -15.24 -21.16 -14.77
C ASP A 174 -13.71 -21.26 -14.90
N LEU A 175 -13.06 -20.17 -15.31
CA LEU A 175 -11.60 -20.08 -15.31
C LEU A 175 -11.03 -20.17 -13.89
N ARG A 176 -11.68 -19.57 -12.89
CA ARG A 176 -11.27 -19.67 -11.48
C ARG A 176 -11.33 -21.11 -11.00
N GLU A 177 -12.45 -21.80 -11.25
CA GLU A 177 -12.63 -23.21 -10.91
C GLU A 177 -11.58 -24.10 -11.58
N LYS A 178 -11.33 -23.89 -12.89
CA LYS A 178 -10.29 -24.60 -13.64
C LYS A 178 -8.90 -24.40 -13.03
N ASN A 179 -8.64 -23.23 -12.46
CA ASN A 179 -7.39 -22.90 -11.80
C ASN A 179 -7.34 -23.37 -10.32
N GLY A 180 -8.24 -24.27 -9.92
CA GLY A 180 -8.19 -24.95 -8.63
C GLY A 180 -8.86 -24.20 -7.47
N ARG A 181 -9.64 -23.14 -7.76
CA ARG A 181 -10.39 -22.41 -6.73
C ARG A 181 -11.89 -22.44 -7.03
N THR A 182 -12.63 -23.21 -6.24
CA THR A 182 -14.09 -23.28 -6.36
C THR A 182 -14.77 -22.05 -5.79
N ASP A 183 -14.56 -21.76 -4.51
CA ASP A 183 -15.24 -20.64 -3.84
C ASP A 183 -14.58 -19.29 -4.20
N PRO A 184 -15.33 -18.18 -4.33
CA PRO A 184 -14.71 -16.86 -4.47
C PRO A 184 -13.90 -16.46 -3.22
N TRP A 185 -12.99 -15.49 -3.35
CA TRP A 185 -12.22 -14.93 -2.21
C TRP A 185 -12.90 -13.72 -1.56
N HIS A 186 -13.89 -13.12 -2.23
CA HIS A 186 -14.56 -11.88 -1.80
C HIS A 186 -13.62 -10.66 -1.65
N VAL A 187 -12.97 -10.26 -2.75
CA VAL A 187 -12.05 -9.12 -2.74
C VAL A 187 -12.82 -7.80 -2.67
N LYS A 188 -12.72 -7.12 -1.54
CA LYS A 188 -13.43 -5.86 -1.28
C LYS A 188 -12.71 -4.63 -1.84
N TYR A 189 -11.42 -4.47 -1.57
CA TYR A 189 -10.69 -3.23 -1.85
C TYR A 189 -10.03 -3.27 -3.23
N TRP A 190 -10.33 -2.26 -4.05
CA TRP A 190 -9.82 -2.15 -5.41
C TRP A 190 -9.30 -0.76 -5.70
N GLY A 191 -8.03 -0.70 -6.09
CA GLY A 191 -7.35 0.53 -6.51
C GLY A 191 -7.46 0.62 -8.02
N LEU A 192 -8.00 1.73 -8.52
CA LEU A 192 -8.13 1.95 -9.95
C LEU A 192 -6.93 2.76 -10.42
N GLY A 193 -5.88 2.04 -10.81
CA GLY A 193 -4.58 2.61 -11.15
C GLY A 193 -3.76 2.97 -9.92
N ASN A 194 -2.47 3.17 -10.13
CA ASN A 194 -1.51 3.62 -9.15
C ASN A 194 -0.69 4.80 -9.70
N GLU A 195 -0.54 5.85 -8.90
CA GLU A 195 0.32 7.01 -9.23
C GLU A 195 0.12 7.45 -10.68
N ALA A 196 -1.14 7.67 -11.07
CA ALA A 196 -1.51 7.99 -12.45
C ALA A 196 -0.80 9.27 -12.96
N TRP A 197 -0.41 10.17 -12.05
CA TRP A 197 0.42 11.35 -12.32
C TRP A 197 1.86 11.01 -12.73
N GLY A 198 2.36 9.81 -12.43
CA GLY A 198 3.72 9.38 -12.66
C GLY A 198 3.78 8.07 -13.44
N CYS A 199 4.28 7.00 -12.81
CA CYS A 199 4.52 5.73 -13.49
C CYS A 199 3.25 5.07 -14.05
N GLY A 200 2.06 5.38 -13.52
CA GLY A 200 0.78 4.89 -14.01
C GLY A 200 0.29 5.54 -15.31
N GLY A 201 1.04 6.49 -15.90
CA GLY A 201 0.72 7.02 -17.23
C GLY A 201 1.01 8.50 -17.46
N ASN A 202 1.67 9.20 -16.52
CA ASN A 202 1.95 10.65 -16.59
C ASN A 202 0.71 11.48 -16.95
N MET A 203 -0.44 11.11 -16.38
CA MET A 203 -1.73 11.70 -16.69
C MET A 203 -1.90 13.04 -15.98
N LYS A 204 -2.58 13.98 -16.65
CA LYS A 204 -3.19 15.12 -15.94
C LYS A 204 -4.40 14.61 -15.15
N VAL A 205 -4.69 15.23 -14.00
CA VAL A 205 -5.79 14.80 -13.12
C VAL A 205 -7.15 14.85 -13.82
N GLU A 206 -7.43 15.84 -14.67
CA GLU A 206 -8.70 15.94 -15.39
C GLU A 206 -8.87 14.79 -16.40
N TYR A 207 -7.77 14.33 -16.98
CA TYR A 207 -7.78 13.15 -17.85
C TYR A 207 -8.00 11.88 -17.03
N TYR A 208 -7.24 11.71 -15.95
CA TYR A 208 -7.38 10.56 -15.06
C TYR A 208 -8.78 10.46 -14.45
N ALA A 209 -9.43 11.57 -14.09
CA ALA A 209 -10.82 11.57 -13.61
C ALA A 209 -11.79 10.90 -14.61
N ASN A 210 -11.63 11.16 -15.91
CA ASN A 210 -12.42 10.53 -16.96
C ASN A 210 -12.11 9.03 -17.09
N VAL A 211 -10.81 8.67 -17.05
CA VAL A 211 -10.37 7.27 -17.10
C VAL A 211 -10.89 6.49 -15.89
N TYR A 212 -10.77 7.02 -14.68
CA TYR A 212 -11.30 6.43 -13.46
C TYR A 212 -12.80 6.14 -13.59
N ARG A 213 -13.59 7.12 -14.04
CA ARG A 213 -15.04 6.96 -14.23
C ARG A 213 -15.35 5.84 -15.21
N GLN A 214 -14.58 5.74 -16.30
CA GLN A 214 -14.73 4.65 -17.26
C GLN A 214 -14.47 3.29 -16.60
N TYR A 215 -13.34 3.10 -15.91
CA TYR A 215 -13.01 1.82 -15.28
C TYR A 215 -14.00 1.46 -14.17
N ALA A 216 -14.31 2.39 -13.26
CA ALA A 216 -15.24 2.18 -12.15
C ALA A 216 -16.65 1.76 -12.62
N THR A 217 -17.07 2.20 -13.80
CA THR A 217 -18.36 1.84 -14.39
C THR A 217 -18.47 0.35 -14.71
N PHE A 218 -17.38 -0.28 -15.15
CA PHE A 218 -17.43 -1.67 -15.64
C PHE A 218 -17.06 -2.71 -14.58
N MET A 219 -16.55 -2.31 -13.42
CA MET A 219 -16.17 -3.22 -12.35
C MET A 219 -17.36 -3.95 -11.71
N THR A 220 -18.51 -3.31 -11.67
CA THR A 220 -19.73 -3.82 -11.01
C THR A 220 -20.97 -3.25 -11.70
N ASN A 221 -22.16 -3.55 -11.19
CA ASN A 221 -23.40 -2.97 -11.72
C ASN A 221 -23.59 -1.51 -11.29
N TRP A 222 -24.62 -0.85 -11.82
CA TRP A 222 -24.94 0.56 -11.54
C TRP A 222 -25.04 0.92 -10.05
N ASN A 223 -25.39 -0.05 -9.19
CA ASN A 223 -25.63 0.17 -7.77
C ASN A 223 -24.48 -0.34 -6.88
N ASN A 224 -23.37 -0.81 -7.46
CA ASN A 224 -22.28 -1.47 -6.72
C ASN A 224 -22.82 -2.55 -5.78
N SER A 225 -23.68 -3.45 -6.27
CA SER A 225 -24.27 -4.50 -5.43
C SER A 225 -23.22 -5.46 -4.85
N ASP A 226 -22.07 -5.54 -5.50
CA ASP A 226 -20.90 -6.30 -5.04
C ASP A 226 -20.19 -5.62 -3.86
N LYS A 227 -20.59 -4.40 -3.50
CA LYS A 227 -20.05 -3.59 -2.39
C LYS A 227 -18.53 -3.43 -2.44
N LEU A 228 -18.01 -3.28 -3.66
CA LEU A 228 -16.59 -3.02 -3.88
C LEU A 228 -16.23 -1.66 -3.30
N TYR A 229 -15.08 -1.59 -2.63
CA TYR A 229 -14.50 -0.36 -2.11
C TYR A 229 -13.52 0.18 -3.14
N ARG A 230 -13.97 1.12 -3.96
CA ARG A 230 -13.23 1.66 -5.11
C ARG A 230 -12.37 2.84 -4.68
N ILE A 231 -11.06 2.70 -4.85
CA ILE A 231 -10.05 3.63 -4.39
C ILE A 231 -9.44 4.30 -5.63
N ALA A 232 -9.54 5.62 -5.73
CA ALA A 232 -8.90 6.38 -6.79
C ALA A 232 -7.41 6.62 -6.47
N SER A 233 -6.54 6.54 -7.49
CA SER A 233 -5.17 7.08 -7.45
C SER A 233 -5.22 8.59 -7.19
N GLY A 234 -4.97 9.00 -5.95
CA GLY A 234 -4.94 10.42 -5.58
C GLY A 234 -3.54 11.02 -5.59
N ALA A 235 -3.37 12.05 -4.77
CA ALA A 235 -2.25 12.97 -4.85
C ALA A 235 -0.90 12.36 -4.40
N SER A 236 0.18 12.89 -4.96
CA SER A 236 1.50 12.85 -4.34
C SER A 236 1.64 14.10 -3.48
N ASP A 237 2.13 13.93 -2.26
CA ASP A 237 2.51 15.02 -1.37
C ASP A 237 1.44 16.12 -1.29
N ASP A 238 1.81 17.37 -1.53
CA ASP A 238 0.98 18.57 -1.47
C ASP A 238 0.36 18.98 -2.83
N ASP A 239 0.14 18.02 -3.74
CA ASP A 239 -0.63 18.27 -4.96
C ASP A 239 -2.14 18.39 -4.65
N TYR A 240 -2.50 19.51 -4.03
CA TYR A 240 -3.88 19.83 -3.66
C TYR A 240 -4.79 19.96 -4.88
N HIS A 241 -4.24 20.36 -6.04
CA HIS A 241 -5.01 20.42 -7.30
C HIS A 241 -5.50 19.03 -7.70
N TRP A 242 -4.67 18.00 -7.54
CA TRP A 242 -5.07 16.62 -7.80
C TRP A 242 -6.26 16.20 -6.94
N THR A 243 -6.19 16.45 -5.63
CA THR A 243 -7.29 16.14 -4.71
C THR A 243 -8.55 16.95 -5.04
N GLU A 244 -8.43 18.26 -5.27
CA GLU A 244 -9.56 19.13 -5.59
C GLU A 244 -10.31 18.66 -6.84
N VAL A 245 -9.59 18.38 -7.93
CA VAL A 245 -10.21 17.92 -9.18
C VAL A 245 -10.91 16.58 -8.99
N LEU A 246 -10.30 15.62 -8.30
CA LEU A 246 -10.95 14.33 -8.09
C LEU A 246 -12.20 14.44 -7.22
N MET A 247 -12.16 15.23 -6.15
CA MET A 247 -13.32 15.44 -5.28
C MET A 247 -14.45 16.19 -6.00
N LYS A 248 -14.11 17.04 -6.98
CA LYS A 248 -15.07 17.80 -7.77
C LYS A 248 -15.69 16.99 -8.92
N GLU A 249 -14.87 16.23 -9.64
CA GLU A 249 -15.23 15.59 -10.91
C GLU A 249 -15.68 14.13 -10.77
N LEU A 250 -15.32 13.44 -9.68
CA LEU A 250 -15.77 12.09 -9.41
C LEU A 250 -17.12 12.10 -8.69
N PRO A 251 -18.17 11.46 -9.24
CA PRO A 251 -19.45 11.35 -8.55
C PRO A 251 -19.31 10.60 -7.22
N GLN A 252 -19.94 11.08 -6.15
CA GLN A 252 -19.85 10.49 -4.80
C GLN A 252 -20.27 9.01 -4.73
N ASN A 253 -21.10 8.55 -5.67
CA ASN A 253 -21.53 7.15 -5.75
C ASN A 253 -20.57 6.27 -6.59
N MET A 254 -19.48 6.81 -7.12
CA MET A 254 -18.53 6.10 -7.99
C MET A 254 -17.19 5.78 -7.33
N PHE A 255 -16.88 6.35 -6.16
CA PHE A 255 -15.66 6.07 -5.42
C PHE A 255 -15.94 6.04 -3.91
N ASP A 256 -15.07 5.35 -3.17
CA ASP A 256 -15.20 5.16 -1.72
C ASP A 256 -14.00 5.74 -0.95
N ALA A 257 -12.85 5.91 -1.61
CA ALA A 257 -11.68 6.58 -1.04
C ALA A 257 -10.73 7.14 -2.12
N LEU A 258 -9.83 7.99 -1.66
CA LEU A 258 -8.71 8.54 -2.41
C LEU A 258 -7.39 8.06 -1.78
N GLY A 259 -6.43 7.62 -2.60
CA GLY A 259 -5.06 7.37 -2.12
C GLY A 259 -4.27 8.68 -1.98
N LEU A 260 -3.43 8.78 -0.96
CA LEU A 260 -2.45 9.86 -0.80
C LEU A 260 -1.08 9.21 -0.60
N HIS A 261 -0.08 9.63 -1.37
CA HIS A 261 1.27 9.10 -1.29
C HIS A 261 2.22 10.17 -0.77
N HIS A 262 2.90 9.89 0.35
CA HIS A 262 3.92 10.76 0.92
C HIS A 262 5.05 9.91 1.49
N TYR A 263 6.27 10.12 0.99
CA TYR A 263 7.47 9.49 1.54
C TYR A 263 8.28 10.51 2.33
N SER A 264 8.76 10.11 3.51
CA SER A 264 9.64 10.95 4.34
C SER A 264 11.07 10.97 3.79
N VAL A 265 11.24 11.59 2.61
CA VAL A 265 12.51 11.72 1.90
C VAL A 265 13.00 13.16 1.99
N ILE A 266 14.23 13.35 2.47
CA ILE A 266 14.86 14.67 2.56
C ILE A 266 15.23 15.18 1.16
N ASN A 267 15.84 14.32 0.35
CA ASN A 267 16.25 14.64 -1.01
C ASN A 267 16.21 13.38 -1.90
N TRP A 268 15.38 13.40 -2.94
CA TRP A 268 15.25 12.29 -3.88
C TRP A 268 16.54 11.96 -4.65
N GLY A 269 17.37 12.97 -4.94
CA GLY A 269 18.66 12.80 -5.60
C GLY A 269 19.78 12.31 -4.66
N LYS A 270 19.57 12.37 -3.34
CA LYS A 270 20.53 11.90 -2.33
C LYS A 270 19.79 11.46 -1.07
N LYS A 271 19.34 10.20 -1.05
CA LYS A 271 18.50 9.64 0.03
C LYS A 271 19.22 9.43 1.37
N GLY A 272 20.55 9.48 1.39
CA GLY A 272 21.35 9.25 2.61
C GLY A 272 21.54 7.76 2.94
N SER A 273 22.21 7.48 4.06
CA SER A 273 22.41 6.11 4.57
C SER A 273 21.16 5.66 5.34
N SER A 274 20.80 4.38 5.23
CA SER A 274 19.72 3.77 6.00
C SER A 274 20.11 3.40 7.43
N THR A 275 21.41 3.32 7.73
CA THR A 275 21.94 2.89 9.04
C THR A 275 22.80 3.94 9.72
N ASP A 276 23.44 4.81 8.94
CA ASP A 276 24.45 5.77 9.42
C ASP A 276 24.00 7.20 9.08
N PHE A 277 23.04 7.70 9.86
CA PHE A 277 22.48 9.05 9.70
C PHE A 277 22.76 9.90 10.94
N SER A 278 22.90 11.21 10.73
CA SER A 278 23.08 12.19 11.79
C SER A 278 21.78 12.46 12.54
N GLU A 279 21.88 13.06 13.72
CA GLU A 279 20.71 13.53 14.49
C GLU A 279 19.88 14.56 13.68
N GLU A 280 20.54 15.43 12.91
CA GLU A 280 19.88 16.38 12.01
C GLU A 280 19.06 15.67 10.92
N GLU A 281 19.63 14.63 10.29
CA GLU A 281 18.92 13.83 9.28
C GLU A 281 17.72 13.09 9.89
N TYR A 282 17.87 12.56 11.10
CA TYR A 282 16.76 11.93 11.83
C TYR A 282 15.61 12.92 12.07
N PHE A 283 15.87 14.08 12.68
CA PHE A 283 14.81 15.05 12.97
C PHE A 283 14.21 15.66 11.72
N THR A 284 15.00 15.89 10.67
CA THR A 284 14.48 16.35 9.38
C THR A 284 13.55 15.30 8.76
N THR A 285 13.90 14.01 8.85
CA THR A 285 13.03 12.90 8.40
C THR A 285 11.74 12.85 9.20
N MET A 286 11.80 13.03 10.52
CA MET A 286 10.61 13.08 11.38
C MET A 286 9.71 14.27 11.04
N GLN A 287 10.29 15.44 10.73
CA GLN A 287 9.50 16.59 10.25
C GLN A 287 8.80 16.30 8.92
N ARG A 288 9.46 15.58 8.00
CA ARG A 288 8.80 15.13 6.77
C ARG A 288 7.66 14.17 7.09
N ALA A 289 7.86 13.19 7.96
CA ALA A 289 6.77 12.29 8.38
C ALA A 289 5.58 13.04 9.00
N LEU A 290 5.83 14.05 9.84
CA LEU A 290 4.80 14.87 10.48
C LEU A 290 4.06 15.78 9.50
N PHE A 291 4.59 16.02 8.29
CA PHE A 291 3.87 16.76 7.26
C PHE A 291 2.56 16.08 6.85
N MET A 292 2.39 14.79 7.14
CA MET A 292 1.11 14.11 6.98
C MET A 292 -0.03 14.83 7.70
N GLU A 293 0.19 15.48 8.85
CA GLU A 293 -0.84 16.25 9.59
C GLU A 293 -1.37 17.46 8.81
N GLU A 294 -0.64 17.98 7.82
CA GLU A 294 -1.14 19.01 6.90
C GLU A 294 -1.97 18.38 5.76
N LEU A 295 -1.64 17.15 5.37
CA LEU A 295 -2.22 16.50 4.20
C LEU A 295 -3.54 15.75 4.49
N VAL A 296 -3.80 15.33 5.74
CA VAL A 296 -4.99 14.51 6.13
C VAL A 296 -5.88 15.13 7.20
#